data_AF-A0A3N6UM22-F1
#
_entry.id   AF-A0A3N6UM22-F1
#
_cell.length_a   1.000
_cell.length_b   1.000
_cell.length_c   1.000
_cell.angle_alpha   90.00
_cell.angle_beta   90.00
_cell.angle_gamma   90.00
#
_symmetry.space_group_name_H-M   'P 1'
#
loop_
_entity.id
_entity.type
_entity.pdbx_description
1 polymer ?
#
loop_
_entity_poly.entity_id
_entity_poly.type
_entity_poly.pdbx_seq_one_letter_code
_entity_poly.pdbx_strand_id
1 'polypeptide(L)' 'MVLGEKFATNVMNTIQLRFEKRVILVLRFGNIKVSKEDRYVSNAYNILDVQLNPNMAEVEEFRAL' A
#
# COMPACT_ATOMS: atom_id res chain seq x y z
N MET A 1 -3.73 -8.57 4.05
CA MET A 1 -2.76 -7.74 4.82
C MET A 1 -3.56 -7.00 5.87
N VAL A 2 -3.25 -7.19 7.17
CA VAL A 2 -3.84 -6.38 8.23
C VAL A 2 -2.93 -5.18 8.42
N LEU A 3 -3.48 -3.99 8.19
CA LEU A 3 -2.77 -2.74 8.38
C LEU A 3 -3.06 -2.23 9.78
N GLY A 4 -2.01 -1.90 10.55
CA GLY A 4 -2.17 -1.42 11.93
C GLY A 4 -2.97 -0.11 12.04
N GLU A 5 -3.44 0.22 13.25
CA GLU A 5 -4.36 1.35 13.50
C GLU A 5 -3.91 2.68 12.88
N LYS A 6 -2.65 3.07 13.08
CA LYS A 6 -2.11 4.33 12.52
C LYS A 6 -2.22 4.39 10.99
N PHE A 7 -2.07 3.23 10.34
CA PHE A 7 -2.16 3.13 8.90
C PHE A 7 -3.62 3.16 8.41
N ALA A 8 -4.51 2.47 9.11
CA ALA A 8 -5.95 2.51 8.83
C ALA A 8 -6.48 3.95 8.85
N THR A 9 -6.02 4.77 9.81
CA THR A 9 -6.37 6.19 9.90
C THR A 9 -5.87 7.00 8.71
N ASN A 10 -4.63 6.79 8.24
CA ASN A 10 -4.09 7.52 7.09
C ASN A 10 -4.83 7.18 5.77
N VAL A 11 -5.19 5.92 5.58
CA VAL A 11 -6.01 5.50 4.44
C VAL A 11 -7.40 6.13 4.53
N MET A 12 -8.05 6.05 5.69
CA MET A 12 -9.37 6.65 5.90
C MET A 12 -9.37 8.15 5.62
N ASN A 13 -8.39 8.88 6.15
CA ASN A 13 -8.23 10.31 5.91
C ASN A 13 -8.03 10.62 4.43
N THR A 14 -7.27 9.80 3.70
CA THR A 14 -7.02 10.04 2.27
C THR A 14 -8.28 9.79 1.43
N ILE A 15 -9.04 8.73 1.74
CA ILE A 15 -10.33 8.44 1.08
C ILE A 15 -11.31 9.59 1.35
N GLN A 16 -11.43 10.02 2.61
CA GLN A 16 -12.42 11.02 3.01
C GLN A 16 -12.06 12.44 2.56
N LEU A 17 -10.79 12.83 2.62
CA LEU A 17 -10.37 14.21 2.33
C LEU A 17 -10.20 14.48 0.83
N ARG A 18 -9.85 13.47 0.03
CA ARG A 18 -9.52 13.68 -1.39
C ARG A 18 -10.62 13.26 -2.35
N PHE A 19 -11.74 12.71 -1.86
CA PHE A 19 -12.81 12.13 -2.69
C PHE A 19 -12.28 11.15 -3.76
N GLU A 20 -11.11 10.56 -3.52
CA GLU A 20 -10.48 9.68 -4.49
C GLU A 20 -11.27 8.37 -4.51
N LYS A 21 -11.89 8.09 -5.66
CA LYS A 21 -12.68 6.86 -5.88
C LYS A 21 -11.84 5.58 -5.75
N ARG A 22 -10.52 5.69 -5.90
CA ARG A 22 -9.55 4.58 -5.80
C ARG A 22 -8.30 5.11 -5.10
N VAL A 23 -7.87 4.43 -4.03
CA VAL A 23 -6.61 4.74 -3.34
C VAL A 23 -5.58 3.71 -3.74
N ILE A 24 -4.48 4.18 -4.35
CA ILE A 24 -3.35 3.33 -4.69
C ILE A 24 -2.33 3.38 -3.57
N LEU A 25 -1.94 2.18 -3.14
CA LEU A 25 -1.03 1.97 -2.03
C LEU A 25 0.34 1.53 -2.56
N VAL A 26 1.37 2.33 -2.28
CA VAL A 26 2.76 1.97 -2.57
C VAL A 26 3.46 1.61 -1.27
N LEU A 27 3.96 0.37 -1.19
CA LEU A 27 4.63 -0.17 -0.01
C LEU A 27 6.13 -0.34 -0.29
N ARG A 28 6.98 0.23 0.57
CA ARG A 28 8.41 -0.07 0.57
C ARG A 28 8.73 -1.08 1.66
N PHE A 29 9.10 -2.28 1.24
CA PHE A 29 9.54 -3.34 2.16
C PHE A 29 11.04 -3.25 2.39
N GLY A 30 11.49 -3.37 3.64
CA GLY A 30 12.92 -3.51 3.96
C GLY A 30 13.42 -4.95 3.75
N ASN A 31 12.55 -5.93 3.96
CA ASN A 31 12.82 -7.33 3.65
C ASN A 31 11.52 -8.00 3.22
N ILE A 32 11.57 -8.77 2.14
CA ILE A 32 10.43 -9.52 1.62
C ILE A 32 10.74 -11.01 1.80
N LYS A 33 9.95 -11.69 2.64
CA LYS A 33 9.96 -13.15 2.71
C LYS A 33 8.84 -13.73 1.85
N VAL A 34 9.22 -14.49 0.84
CA VAL A 34 8.28 -15.18 -0.07
C VAL A 34 8.15 -16.64 0.38
N SER A 35 6.92 -17.08 0.67
CA SER A 35 6.64 -18.49 0.94
C SER A 35 6.58 -19.27 -0.37
N LYS A 36 7.05 -20.52 -0.37
CA LYS A 36 7.15 -21.35 -1.59
C LYS A 36 5.82 -21.98 -2.02
N GLU A 37 4.87 -22.13 -1.11
CA GLU A 37 3.64 -22.90 -1.37
C GLU A 37 2.44 -22.00 -1.70
N ASP A 38 2.39 -20.82 -1.09
CA ASP A 38 1.42 -19.80 -1.41
C ASP A 38 2.19 -18.52 -1.74
N ARG A 39 1.89 -17.91 -2.89
CA ARG A 39 2.53 -16.65 -3.34
C ARG A 39 2.03 -15.45 -2.53
N TYR A 40 1.95 -15.56 -1.20
CA TYR A 40 1.70 -14.45 -0.30
C TYR A 40 3.00 -13.89 0.28
N VAL A 41 2.99 -12.58 0.48
CA VAL A 41 3.98 -11.89 1.31
C VAL A 41 3.55 -12.13 2.76
N SER A 42 4.23 -13.07 3.41
CA SER A 42 3.84 -13.65 4.70
C SER A 42 4.09 -12.71 5.88
N ASN A 43 4.95 -11.73 5.68
CA ASN A 43 5.46 -10.93 6.78
C ASN A 43 5.77 -9.52 6.28
N ALA A 44 4.81 -8.62 6.48
CA ALA A 44 4.99 -7.19 6.29
C ALA A 44 5.39 -6.48 7.59
N TYR A 45 6.04 -7.17 8.54
CA TYR A 45 6.51 -6.54 9.78
C TYR A 45 7.61 -5.49 9.55
N ASN A 46 8.26 -5.48 8.38
CA ASN A 46 9.29 -4.50 7.99
C ASN A 46 8.86 -3.61 6.82
N ILE A 47 7.62 -3.11 6.84
CA ILE A 47 7.27 -1.98 5.98
C ILE A 47 8.07 -0.77 6.45
N LEU A 48 8.99 -0.28 5.61
CA LEU A 48 9.81 0.88 5.90
C LEU A 48 9.08 2.19 5.62
N ASP A 49 8.27 2.19 4.56
CA ASP A 49 7.53 3.38 4.14
C ASP A 49 6.24 2.98 3.43
N VAL A 50 5.24 3.85 3.55
CA VAL A 50 3.97 3.71 2.84
C VAL A 50 3.54 5.03 2.27
N GLN A 51 3.23 5.02 0.98
CA GLN A 51 2.77 6.20 0.27
C GLN A 51 1.40 5.94 -0.35
N LEU A 52 0.54 6.95 -0.26
CA LEU A 52 -0.80 6.92 -0.83
C LEU A 52 -0.79 7.81 -2.06
N ASN A 53 -1.05 7.20 -3.22
CA ASN A 53 -1.08 7.88 -4.51
C ASN A 53 0.14 8.79 -4.79
N PRO A 54 1.37 8.29 -4.62
CA PRO A 54 2.54 9.10 -4.94
C PRO A 54 2.57 9.40 -6.45
N ASN A 55 3.20 10.52 -6.82
CA ASN A 55 3.40 10.90 -8.22
C ASN A 55 4.49 10.01 -8.84
N MET A 56 4.09 8.85 -9.35
CA MET A 56 4.95 7.84 -9.96
C MET A 56 4.32 7.33 -11.25
N ALA A 57 5.14 7.01 -12.25
CA ALA A 57 4.65 6.51 -13.54
C ALA A 57 3.83 5.23 -13.37
N GLU A 58 4.28 4.31 -12.52
CA GLU A 58 3.59 3.05 -12.24
C GLU A 58 2.23 3.26 -11.56
N VAL A 59 2.11 4.31 -10.74
CA VAL A 59 0.83 4.68 -10.12
C VAL A 59 -0.13 5.22 -11.17
N GLU A 60 0.34 6.08 -12.08
CA GLU A 60 -0.48 6.60 -13.17
C GLU A 60 -0.89 5.50 -14.17
N GLU A 61 0.01 4.58 -14.50
CA GLU A 61 -0.31 3.40 -15.31
C GLU A 61 -1.37 2.53 -14.64
N PHE A 62 -1.25 2.29 -13.32
CA PHE A 62 -2.23 1.51 -12.58
C PHE A 62 -3.59 2.21 -12.48
N ARG A 63 -3.62 3.55 -12.43
CA ARG A 63 -4.87 4.34 -12.48
C ARG A 63 -5.64 4.17 -13.78
N ALA A 64 -4.91 3.93 -14.88
CA ALA A 64 -5.50 3.78 -16.21
C ALA A 64 -6.14 2.39 -16.45
N LEU A 65 -5.91 1.41 -15.57
CA LEU A 65 -6.56 0.08 -15.59
C LEU A 65 -8.00 0.13 -15.05
#